data_AF-A0A7Y2X8T9-F1
#
_entry.id   AF-A0A7Y2X8T9-F1
#
_cell.length_a   1.000
_cell.length_b   1.000
_cell.length_c   1.000
_cell.angle_alpha   90.00
_cell.angle_beta   90.00
_cell.angle_gamma   90.00
#
_symmetry.space_group_name_H-M   'P 1'
#
loop_
_entity.id
_entity.type
_entity.pdbx_description
1 polymer ?
#
loop_
_entity_poly.entity_id
_entity_poly.type
_entity_poly.pdbx_seq_one_letter_code
_entity_poly.pdbx_strand_id
1 'polypeptide(L)'
;MNNLFHRTLFLITLATLFKVDSTAQQIETSSVALSGIEFKITGSAFPDTLSVVTINIENEDITETHVFALYNGLFDTTIVIPESGKYLIFFDSNESINTIVNVIPDFLSIIPPLLAIAFALLFRQVILSLLLGIYSGAIFIYDYNPLIGFFRLIDKYIINALTDVSHIQIIVFTLLFGGVVGIISKGGGTRGIANSLVKFARTRRSGMISTWVSGLIIFFDD
;
A
#
# COMPACT_ATOMS: atom_id res chain seq x y z
N MET A 1 -59.90 -12.76 8.88
CA MET A 1 -58.77 -13.19 8.03
C MET A 1 -57.52 -12.31 8.13
N ASN A 2 -57.57 -11.04 8.57
CA ASN A 2 -56.39 -10.16 8.59
C ASN A 2 -55.32 -10.46 9.65
N ASN A 3 -55.69 -10.93 10.85
CA ASN A 3 -54.71 -11.13 11.93
C ASN A 3 -53.77 -12.33 11.72
N LEU A 4 -54.18 -13.33 10.94
CA LEU A 4 -53.32 -14.47 10.61
C LEU A 4 -52.24 -14.06 9.59
N PHE A 5 -52.60 -13.22 8.61
CA PHE A 5 -51.69 -12.76 7.57
C PHE A 5 -50.58 -11.85 8.12
N HIS A 6 -50.90 -10.98 9.08
CA HIS A 6 -49.87 -10.14 9.74
C HIS A 6 -48.92 -10.96 10.62
N ARG A 7 -49.40 -12.01 11.28
CA ARG A 7 -48.57 -12.88 12.12
C ARG A 7 -47.62 -13.74 11.30
N THR A 8 -48.06 -14.27 10.15
CA THR A 8 -47.18 -14.98 9.23
C THR A 8 -46.18 -14.06 8.53
N LEU A 9 -46.60 -12.85 8.13
CA LEU A 9 -45.68 -11.86 7.56
C LEU A 9 -44.59 -11.44 8.57
N PHE A 10 -44.97 -11.22 9.83
CA PHE A 10 -44.04 -10.90 10.92
C PHE A 10 -43.08 -12.05 11.25
N LEU A 11 -43.54 -13.31 11.20
CA LEU A 11 -42.68 -14.48 11.38
C LEU A 11 -41.68 -14.65 10.24
N ILE A 12 -42.07 -14.36 9.00
CA ILE A 12 -41.19 -14.41 7.83
C ILE A 12 -40.13 -13.30 7.92
N THR A 13 -40.51 -12.07 8.30
CA THR A 13 -39.53 -10.97 8.48
C THR A 13 -38.60 -11.20 9.68
N LEU A 14 -39.11 -11.80 10.77
CA LEU A 14 -38.28 -12.17 11.93
C LEU A 14 -37.31 -13.32 11.60
N ALA A 15 -37.72 -14.28 10.77
CA ALA A 15 -36.84 -15.34 10.28
C ALA A 15 -35.72 -14.80 9.37
N THR A 16 -35.98 -13.75 8.58
CA THR A 16 -34.92 -13.08 7.80
C THR A 16 -33.97 -12.21 8.64
N LEU A 17 -34.35 -11.86 9.88
CA LEU A 17 -33.50 -11.16 10.84
C LEU A 17 -32.56 -12.12 11.59
N PHE A 18 -32.94 -13.40 11.73
CA PHE A 18 -32.03 -14.49 12.12
C PHE A 18 -31.22 -14.95 10.90
N LYS A 19 -30.42 -14.04 10.34
CA LYS A 19 -29.30 -14.45 9.52
C LYS A 19 -28.33 -15.18 10.43
N VAL A 20 -28.21 -16.49 10.23
CA VAL A 20 -27.17 -17.32 10.83
C VAL A 20 -25.84 -16.65 10.53
N ASP A 21 -25.07 -16.29 11.55
CA ASP A 21 -23.65 -15.96 11.41
C ASP A 21 -22.95 -17.24 10.95
N SER A 22 -22.99 -17.51 9.65
CA SER A 22 -22.09 -18.47 9.03
C SER A 22 -20.68 -18.01 9.38
N THR A 23 -19.88 -18.88 9.98
CA THR A 23 -18.43 -18.75 10.06
C THR A 23 -17.91 -18.54 8.64
N ALA A 24 -17.88 -17.28 8.22
CA ALA A 24 -17.37 -16.90 6.91
C ALA A 24 -15.86 -17.10 7.00
N GLN A 25 -15.38 -18.06 6.25
CA GLN A 25 -13.96 -18.28 6.04
C GLN A 25 -13.37 -17.00 5.45
N GLN A 26 -12.45 -16.37 6.18
CA GLN A 26 -11.83 -15.11 5.79
C GLN A 26 -10.41 -15.40 5.35
N ILE A 27 -10.20 -15.28 4.04
CA ILE A 27 -8.90 -15.44 3.41
C ILE A 27 -8.40 -14.04 3.06
N GLU A 28 -7.37 -13.60 3.77
CA GLU A 28 -6.69 -12.34 3.46
C GLU A 28 -5.49 -12.68 2.57
N THR A 29 -5.59 -12.33 1.29
CA THR A 29 -4.46 -12.42 0.36
C THR A 29 -4.13 -11.05 -0.20
N SER A 30 -2.85 -10.79 -0.44
CA SER A 30 -2.42 -9.62 -1.19
C SER A 30 -2.96 -9.70 -2.63
N SER A 31 -3.63 -8.66 -3.11
CA SER A 31 -4.16 -8.62 -4.49
C SER A 31 -3.07 -8.61 -5.58
N VAL A 32 -1.82 -8.35 -5.18
CA VAL A 32 -0.63 -8.32 -6.05
C VAL A 32 0.51 -9.06 -5.37
N ALA A 33 1.22 -9.89 -6.11
CA ALA A 33 2.43 -10.59 -5.66
C ALA A 33 3.56 -10.40 -6.69
N LEU A 34 4.80 -10.71 -6.31
CA LEU A 34 5.97 -10.58 -7.17
C LEU A 34 6.51 -11.96 -7.56
N SER A 35 6.89 -12.11 -8.82
CA SER A 35 7.49 -13.33 -9.36
C SER A 35 8.77 -13.65 -8.61
N GLY A 36 8.94 -14.88 -8.16
CA GLY A 36 10.15 -15.35 -7.48
C GLY A 36 10.35 -14.80 -6.05
N ILE A 37 9.36 -14.08 -5.50
CA ILE A 37 9.41 -13.54 -4.14
C ILE A 37 8.35 -14.19 -3.26
N GLU A 38 8.78 -14.59 -2.07
CA GLU A 38 7.96 -15.10 -1.00
C GLU A 38 6.85 -14.10 -0.62
N PHE A 39 5.57 -14.49 -0.79
CA PHE A 39 4.44 -13.71 -0.31
C PHE A 39 3.58 -14.50 0.67
N LYS A 40 3.04 -13.78 1.65
CA LYS A 40 2.29 -14.35 2.77
C LYS A 40 0.81 -14.51 2.40
N ILE A 41 0.29 -15.72 2.56
CA ILE A 41 -1.15 -16.00 2.47
C ILE A 41 -1.64 -16.36 3.86
N THR A 42 -2.58 -15.58 4.39
CA THR A 42 -3.20 -15.83 5.70
C THR A 42 -4.66 -16.23 5.51
N GLY A 43 -4.97 -17.46 5.88
CA GLY A 43 -6.32 -17.99 5.88
C GLY A 43 -6.82 -18.22 7.30
N SER A 44 -8.00 -17.71 7.62
CA SER A 44 -8.62 -17.86 8.94
C SER A 44 -10.03 -18.45 8.83
N ALA A 45 -10.44 -19.16 9.89
CA ALA A 45 -11.75 -19.77 10.04
C ALA A 45 -12.02 -20.99 9.13
N PHE A 46 -11.04 -21.89 9.01
CA PHE A 46 -11.27 -23.23 8.47
C PHE A 46 -11.82 -24.17 9.56
N PRO A 47 -12.80 -25.06 9.26
CA PRO A 47 -13.29 -26.06 10.20
C PRO A 47 -12.15 -26.98 10.72
N ASP A 48 -12.10 -27.22 12.04
CA ASP A 48 -11.08 -28.07 12.71
C ASP A 48 -11.01 -29.53 12.19
N THR A 49 -11.95 -29.92 11.33
CA THR A 49 -12.00 -31.23 10.66
C THR A 49 -11.09 -31.33 9.43
N LEU A 50 -10.60 -30.21 8.90
CA LEU A 50 -9.68 -30.18 7.77
C LEU A 50 -8.24 -30.11 8.29
N SER A 51 -7.45 -31.15 8.02
CA SER A 51 -6.02 -31.20 8.34
C SER A 51 -5.14 -30.67 7.21
N VAL A 52 -5.73 -30.47 6.02
CA VAL A 52 -5.02 -30.11 4.79
C VAL A 52 -5.88 -29.15 3.98
N VAL A 53 -5.29 -28.06 3.49
CA VAL A 53 -5.86 -27.15 2.49
C VAL A 53 -5.00 -27.24 1.24
N THR A 54 -5.65 -27.58 0.14
CA THR A 54 -5.01 -27.60 -1.17
C THR A 54 -5.25 -26.26 -1.83
N ILE A 55 -4.18 -25.50 -2.04
CA ILE A 55 -4.18 -24.25 -2.80
C ILE A 55 -3.80 -24.66 -4.23
N ASN A 56 -4.80 -24.70 -5.12
CA ASN A 56 -4.52 -24.82 -6.54
C ASN A 56 -4.30 -23.42 -7.08
N ILE A 57 -3.08 -23.18 -7.57
CA ILE A 57 -2.69 -21.95 -8.23
C ILE A 57 -2.75 -22.24 -9.74
N GLU A 58 -3.78 -21.73 -10.41
CA GLU A 58 -4.00 -21.95 -11.84
C GLU A 58 -3.72 -20.67 -12.64
N ASN A 59 -2.89 -20.78 -13.67
CA ASN A 59 -2.65 -19.79 -14.73
C ASN A 59 -2.86 -20.48 -16.09
N GLU A 60 -3.05 -19.72 -17.19
CA GLU A 60 -3.37 -20.26 -18.52
C GLU A 60 -2.38 -21.32 -19.05
N ASP A 61 -1.15 -21.41 -18.50
CA ASP A 61 -0.12 -22.39 -18.88
C ASP A 61 0.43 -23.27 -17.72
N ILE A 62 0.13 -22.96 -16.44
CA ILE A 62 0.73 -23.67 -15.29
C ILE A 62 -0.33 -23.93 -14.21
N THR A 63 -0.45 -25.21 -13.81
CA THR A 63 -1.24 -25.65 -12.66
C THR A 63 -0.27 -26.09 -11.56
N GLU A 64 -0.01 -25.24 -10.58
CA GLU A 64 0.77 -25.62 -9.40
C GLU A 64 -0.15 -25.82 -8.21
N THR A 65 -0.25 -27.08 -7.78
CA THR A 65 -0.99 -27.49 -6.60
C THR A 65 -0.05 -27.49 -5.41
N HIS A 66 -0.18 -26.50 -4.52
CA HIS A 66 0.54 -26.48 -3.26
C HIS A 66 -0.39 -26.94 -2.13
N VAL A 67 -0.04 -28.06 -1.52
CA VAL A 67 -0.82 -28.72 -0.46
C VAL A 67 -0.24 -28.30 0.87
N PHE A 68 -1.07 -27.79 1.77
CA PHE A 68 -0.60 -27.31 3.06
C PHE A 68 -1.38 -27.86 4.24
N ALA A 69 -0.68 -28.08 5.35
CA ALA A 69 -1.28 -28.58 6.58
C ALA A 69 -1.90 -27.44 7.41
N LEU A 70 -3.14 -27.63 7.86
CA LEU A 70 -3.86 -26.73 8.75
C LEU A 70 -3.50 -27.01 10.21
N TYR A 71 -3.27 -25.97 11.01
CA TYR A 71 -3.15 -26.09 12.46
C TYR A 71 -4.23 -25.21 13.13
N ASN A 72 -5.24 -25.85 13.74
CA ASN A 72 -6.35 -25.19 14.46
C ASN A 72 -7.09 -24.11 13.65
N GLY A 73 -7.46 -24.42 12.40
CA GLY A 73 -8.25 -23.51 11.56
C GLY A 73 -7.51 -22.26 11.07
N LEU A 74 -6.19 -22.18 11.30
CA LEU A 74 -5.31 -21.10 10.86
C LEU A 74 -4.25 -21.65 9.89
N PHE A 75 -4.02 -20.90 8.82
CA PHE A 75 -2.99 -21.19 7.84
C PHE A 75 -2.14 -19.94 7.60
N ASP A 76 -0.85 -20.05 7.95
CA ASP A 76 0.18 -19.05 7.69
C ASP A 76 1.25 -19.74 6.85
N THR A 77 1.27 -19.50 5.54
CA THR A 77 2.36 -20.00 4.70
C THR A 77 2.74 -19.03 3.63
N THR A 78 4.04 -19.10 3.37
CA THR A 78 4.76 -18.34 2.38
C THR A 78 4.85 -19.19 1.12
N ILE A 79 4.35 -18.68 0.00
CA ILE A 79 4.45 -19.34 -1.31
C ILE A 79 5.36 -18.50 -2.20
N VAL A 80 6.18 -19.17 -3.00
CA VAL A 80 6.96 -18.55 -4.08
C VAL A 80 6.30 -18.95 -5.39
N ILE A 81 5.78 -17.98 -6.14
CA ILE A 81 5.30 -18.22 -7.51
C ILE A 81 6.43 -17.83 -8.47
N PRO A 82 6.99 -18.76 -9.25
CA PRO A 82 8.16 -18.49 -10.08
C PRO A 82 7.85 -17.60 -11.31
N GLU A 83 6.62 -17.65 -11.84
CA GLU A 83 6.25 -16.95 -13.09
C GLU A 83 5.21 -15.84 -12.90
N SER A 84 5.31 -14.79 -13.71
CA SER A 84 4.35 -13.69 -13.73
C SER A 84 3.06 -14.06 -14.47
N GLY A 85 1.90 -13.73 -13.90
CA GLY A 85 0.61 -14.08 -14.48
C GLY A 85 -0.57 -13.81 -13.55
N LYS A 86 -1.79 -14.01 -14.04
CA LYS A 86 -3.00 -13.96 -13.21
C LYS A 86 -3.25 -15.35 -12.66
N TYR A 87 -3.17 -15.48 -11.35
CA TYR A 87 -3.37 -16.76 -10.68
C TYR A 87 -4.72 -16.78 -9.99
N LEU A 88 -5.50 -17.81 -10.29
CA LEU A 88 -6.70 -18.14 -9.54
C LEU A 88 -6.27 -19.02 -8.38
N ILE A 89 -6.51 -18.55 -7.17
CA ILE A 89 -6.31 -19.37 -5.98
C ILE A 89 -7.65 -20.02 -5.65
N PHE A 90 -7.69 -21.35 -5.76
CA PHE A 90 -8.81 -22.15 -5.29
C PHE A 90 -8.50 -22.74 -3.93
N PHE A 91 -9.41 -22.54 -2.98
CA PHE A 91 -9.40 -23.23 -1.69
C PHE A 91 -10.50 -24.30 -1.72
N ASP A 92 -10.12 -25.56 -1.67
CA ASP A 92 -11.08 -26.67 -1.59
C ASP A 92 -11.60 -26.81 -0.16
N SER A 93 -12.62 -26.03 0.19
CA SER A 93 -13.34 -26.16 1.46
C SER A 93 -14.79 -25.75 1.31
N ASN A 94 -15.66 -26.63 0.79
CA ASN A 94 -17.13 -26.53 0.66
C ASN A 94 -17.75 -25.29 -0.03
N GLU A 95 -17.08 -24.14 -0.06
CA GLU A 95 -17.37 -22.95 -0.86
C GLU A 95 -16.05 -22.51 -1.49
N SER A 96 -15.95 -22.58 -2.81
CA SER A 96 -14.80 -22.13 -3.58
C SER A 96 -14.70 -20.60 -3.49
N ILE A 97 -13.91 -20.09 -2.54
CA ILE A 97 -13.54 -18.67 -2.51
C ILE A 97 -12.47 -18.45 -3.57
N ASN A 98 -12.90 -17.97 -4.74
CA ASN A 98 -12.00 -17.63 -5.84
C ASN A 98 -11.35 -16.28 -5.56
N THR A 99 -10.05 -16.26 -5.29
CA THR A 99 -9.31 -14.99 -5.20
C THR A 99 -8.30 -14.91 -6.33
N ILE A 100 -8.34 -13.81 -7.08
CA ILE A 100 -7.44 -13.53 -8.20
C ILE A 100 -6.23 -12.78 -7.64
N VAL A 101 -5.05 -13.32 -7.84
CA VAL A 101 -3.78 -12.66 -7.50
C VAL A 101 -3.03 -12.33 -8.78
N ASN A 102 -2.67 -11.06 -8.96
CA ASN A 102 -1.85 -10.64 -10.09
C ASN A 102 -0.37 -10.71 -9.71
N VAL A 103 0.40 -11.60 -10.34
CA VAL A 103 1.85 -11.75 -10.10
C VAL A 103 2.60 -10.98 -11.18
N ILE A 104 3.36 -9.98 -10.75
CA ILE A 104 4.13 -9.08 -11.60
C ILE A 104 5.61 -9.49 -11.56
N PRO A 105 6.40 -9.35 -12.65
CA PRO A 105 7.83 -9.59 -12.59
C PRO A 105 8.54 -8.76 -11.52
N ASP A 106 9.52 -9.36 -10.84
CA ASP A 106 10.33 -8.76 -9.77
C ASP A 106 11.04 -7.48 -10.21
N PHE A 107 11.66 -7.49 -11.39
CA PHE A 107 12.36 -6.33 -11.95
C PHE A 107 11.42 -5.15 -12.19
N LEU A 108 10.11 -5.39 -12.36
CA LEU A 108 9.14 -4.33 -12.59
C LEU A 108 8.89 -3.48 -11.34
N SER A 109 9.20 -4.02 -10.14
CA SER A 109 9.06 -3.30 -8.87
C SER A 109 10.05 -2.14 -8.71
N ILE A 110 11.23 -2.25 -9.33
CA ILE A 110 12.27 -1.19 -9.23
C ILE A 110 12.07 -0.06 -10.25
N ILE A 111 11.25 -0.28 -11.28
CA ILE A 111 11.03 0.69 -12.35
C ILE A 111 10.36 1.97 -11.83
N PRO A 112 9.26 1.93 -11.02
CA PRO A 112 8.59 3.16 -10.59
C PRO A 112 9.49 4.12 -9.79
N PRO A 113 10.30 3.66 -8.80
CA PRO A 113 11.27 4.53 -8.12
C PRO A 113 12.36 5.08 -9.04
N LEU A 114 12.88 4.26 -9.95
CA LEU A 114 13.91 4.68 -10.89
C LEU A 114 13.40 5.75 -11.86
N LEU A 115 12.16 5.59 -12.34
CA LEU A 115 11.49 6.56 -13.21
C LEU A 115 11.27 7.88 -12.47
N ALA A 116 10.88 7.84 -11.19
CA ALA A 116 10.74 9.03 -10.36
C ALA A 116 12.06 9.80 -10.23
N ILE A 117 13.17 9.12 -9.98
CA ILE A 117 14.50 9.74 -9.89
C ILE A 117 14.91 10.35 -11.25
N ALA A 118 14.71 9.60 -12.34
CA ALA A 118 15.04 10.07 -13.68
C ALA A 118 14.26 11.35 -14.03
N PHE A 119 12.95 11.37 -13.77
CA PHE A 119 12.13 12.55 -13.97
C PHE A 119 12.50 13.71 -13.04
N ALA A 120 12.89 13.43 -11.80
CA ALA A 120 13.30 14.46 -10.85
C ALA A 120 14.56 15.19 -11.34
N LEU A 121 15.51 14.47 -11.93
CA LEU A 121 16.72 15.04 -12.52
C LEU A 121 16.43 15.79 -13.82
N LEU A 122 15.51 15.28 -14.65
CA LEU A 122 15.17 15.87 -15.95
C LEU A 122 14.33 17.15 -15.81
N PHE A 123 13.23 17.08 -15.07
CA PHE A 123 12.28 18.18 -14.91
C PHE A 123 12.67 19.15 -13.80
N ARG A 124 13.58 18.76 -12.90
CA ARG A 124 13.92 19.50 -11.66
C ARG A 124 12.68 19.84 -10.83
N GLN A 125 11.66 18.99 -10.91
CA GLN A 125 10.37 19.13 -10.23
C GLN A 125 10.07 17.83 -9.48
N VAL A 126 10.35 17.83 -8.18
CA VAL A 126 10.23 16.63 -7.33
C VAL A 126 8.79 16.11 -7.30
N ILE A 127 7.82 17.00 -7.10
CA ILE A 127 6.40 16.65 -6.95
C ILE A 127 5.86 15.96 -8.20
N LEU A 128 6.11 16.54 -9.38
CA LEU A 128 5.65 15.97 -10.65
C LEU A 128 6.31 14.62 -10.93
N SER A 129 7.58 14.48 -10.56
CA SER A 129 8.35 13.27 -10.78
C SER A 129 7.89 12.12 -9.89
N LEU A 130 7.56 12.42 -8.62
CA LEU A 130 6.96 11.45 -7.70
C LEU A 130 5.59 10.97 -8.22
N LEU A 131 4.75 11.90 -8.69
CA LEU A 131 3.44 11.57 -9.26
C LEU A 131 3.58 10.65 -10.47
N LEU A 132 4.50 10.95 -11.40
CA LEU A 132 4.76 10.10 -12.56
C LEU A 132 5.34 8.72 -12.18
N GLY A 133 6.16 8.66 -11.14
CA GLY A 133 6.64 7.40 -10.57
C GLY A 133 5.48 6.51 -10.11
N ILE A 134 4.61 7.03 -9.23
CA ILE A 134 3.44 6.31 -8.72
C ILE A 134 2.49 5.93 -9.87
N TYR A 135 2.31 6.83 -10.84
CA TYR A 135 1.50 6.56 -12.04
C TYR A 135 2.04 5.38 -12.85
N SER A 136 3.35 5.27 -13.05
CA SER A 136 3.94 4.10 -13.71
C SER A 136 3.71 2.80 -12.93
N GLY A 137 3.82 2.84 -11.60
CA GLY A 137 3.51 1.69 -10.74
C GLY A 137 2.05 1.29 -10.80
N ALA A 138 1.13 2.27 -10.84
CA ALA A 138 -0.30 2.01 -11.00
C ALA A 138 -0.59 1.35 -12.35
N ILE A 139 0.05 1.78 -13.45
CA ILE A 139 -0.09 1.14 -14.77
C ILE A 139 0.29 -0.34 -14.68
N PHE A 140 1.41 -0.67 -14.04
CA PHE A 140 1.88 -2.06 -13.91
C PHE A 140 0.92 -2.94 -13.11
N ILE A 141 0.31 -2.41 -12.06
CA ILE A 141 -0.64 -3.14 -11.22
C ILE A 141 -1.98 -3.38 -11.93
N TYR A 142 -2.40 -2.44 -12.79
CA TYR A 142 -3.71 -2.45 -13.45
C TYR A 142 -3.62 -2.81 -14.94
N ASP A 143 -3.02 -3.97 -15.24
CA ASP A 143 -2.99 -4.57 -16.59
C ASP A 143 -2.41 -3.67 -17.69
N TYR A 144 -1.42 -2.83 -17.36
CA TYR A 144 -0.79 -1.88 -18.27
C TYR A 144 -1.76 -0.86 -18.91
N ASN A 145 -2.95 -0.68 -18.31
CA ASN A 145 -3.94 0.24 -18.84
C ASN A 145 -3.72 1.67 -18.29
N PRO A 146 -3.34 2.64 -19.14
CA PRO A 146 -3.02 4.00 -18.69
C PRO A 146 -4.25 4.74 -18.14
N LEU A 147 -5.43 4.49 -18.71
CA LEU A 147 -6.66 5.16 -18.28
C LEU A 147 -7.08 4.67 -16.88
N ILE A 148 -7.08 3.36 -16.68
CA ILE A 148 -7.42 2.76 -15.38
C ILE A 148 -6.35 3.13 -14.35
N GLY A 149 -5.07 3.04 -14.71
CA GLY A 149 -3.96 3.45 -13.86
C GLY A 149 -4.08 4.90 -13.40
N PHE A 150 -4.51 5.81 -14.27
CA PHE A 150 -4.74 7.22 -13.92
C PHE A 150 -5.91 7.38 -12.93
N PHE A 151 -7.04 6.72 -13.17
CA PHE A 151 -8.15 6.77 -12.21
C PHE A 151 -7.75 6.19 -10.85
N ARG A 152 -6.97 5.11 -10.84
CA ARG A 152 -6.47 4.46 -9.62
C ARG A 152 -5.42 5.27 -8.88
N LEU A 153 -4.58 6.03 -9.59
CA LEU A 153 -3.70 7.03 -9.01
C LEU A 153 -4.50 7.99 -8.11
N ILE A 154 -5.60 8.53 -8.63
CA ILE A 154 -6.41 9.51 -7.91
C ILE A 154 -7.25 8.83 -6.82
N ASP A 155 -8.09 7.86 -7.19
CA ASP A 155 -9.15 7.35 -6.32
C ASP A 155 -8.65 6.43 -5.20
N LYS A 156 -7.51 5.77 -5.41
CA LYS A 156 -6.96 4.79 -4.48
C LYS A 156 -5.69 5.32 -3.85
N TYR A 157 -4.66 5.61 -4.65
CA TYR A 157 -3.35 5.93 -4.08
C TYR A 157 -3.31 7.30 -3.40
N ILE A 158 -3.78 8.35 -4.07
CA ILE A 158 -3.79 9.70 -3.49
C ILE A 158 -4.80 9.79 -2.35
N ILE A 159 -6.04 9.31 -2.53
CA ILE A 159 -7.04 9.37 -1.47
C ILE A 159 -6.61 8.57 -0.26
N ASN A 160 -6.12 7.33 -0.40
CA ASN A 160 -5.69 6.55 0.75
C ASN A 160 -4.50 7.19 1.48
N ALA A 161 -3.54 7.77 0.74
CA ALA A 161 -2.44 8.50 1.36
C ALA A 161 -2.93 9.75 2.13
N LEU A 162 -4.00 10.40 1.66
CA LEU A 162 -4.58 11.58 2.31
C LEU A 162 -5.58 11.25 3.42
N THR A 163 -6.12 10.03 3.49
CA THR A 163 -7.06 9.62 4.55
C THR A 163 -6.36 8.88 5.70
N ASP A 164 -5.12 8.46 5.50
CA ASP A 164 -4.30 7.86 6.54
C ASP A 164 -3.92 8.91 7.59
N VAL A 165 -4.28 8.62 8.84
CA VAL A 165 -4.06 9.51 9.97
C VAL A 165 -2.57 9.84 10.15
N SER A 166 -1.68 8.88 9.96
CA SER A 166 -0.23 9.08 10.11
C SER A 166 0.33 10.00 9.04
N HIS A 167 -0.09 9.83 7.78
CA HIS A 167 0.31 10.69 6.68
C HIS A 167 -0.23 12.11 6.84
N ILE A 168 -1.50 12.27 7.24
CA ILE A 168 -2.09 13.59 7.52
C ILE A 168 -1.35 14.30 8.65
N GLN A 169 -0.99 13.58 9.72
CA GLN A 169 -0.22 14.16 10.84
C GLN A 169 1.10 14.76 10.35
N ILE A 170 1.85 14.05 9.49
CA ILE A 170 3.09 14.55 8.89
C ILE A 170 2.83 15.77 8.00
N ILE A 171 1.78 15.73 7.16
CA ILE A 171 1.43 16.86 6.28
C ILE A 171 1.10 18.11 7.10
N VAL A 172 0.28 17.98 8.14
CA VAL A 172 -0.10 19.11 9.01
C VAL A 172 1.11 19.62 9.79
N PHE A 173 1.92 18.73 10.35
CA PHE A 173 3.14 19.10 11.08
C PHE A 173 4.13 19.86 10.20
N THR A 174 4.46 19.33 9.03
CA THR A 174 5.39 19.96 8.07
C THR A 174 4.85 21.28 7.53
N LEU A 175 3.53 21.39 7.31
CA LEU A 175 2.89 22.64 6.90
C LEU A 175 2.96 23.71 8.00
N LEU A 176 2.68 23.34 9.24
CA LEU A 176 2.78 24.26 10.39
C LEU A 176 4.23 24.72 10.60
N PHE A 177 5.18 23.79 10.54
CA PHE A 177 6.60 24.11 10.67
C PHE A 177 7.06 25.02 9.52
N GLY A 178 6.66 24.72 8.28
CA GLY A 178 6.88 25.60 7.13
C GLY A 178 6.29 27.00 7.32
N GLY A 179 5.11 27.10 7.95
CA GLY A 179 4.49 28.36 8.34
C GLY A 179 5.32 29.15 9.36
N VAL A 180 5.78 28.50 10.42
CA VAL A 180 6.66 29.11 11.46
C VAL A 180 7.98 29.58 10.83
N VAL A 181 8.63 28.73 10.03
CA VAL A 181 9.86 29.07 9.30
C VAL A 181 9.62 30.26 8.36
N GLY A 182 8.46 30.30 7.68
CA GLY A 182 8.05 31.43 6.83
C GLY A 182 7.91 32.74 7.61
N ILE A 183 7.30 32.71 8.79
CA ILE A 183 7.16 33.88 9.68
C ILE A 183 8.54 34.36 10.16
N ILE A 184 9.40 33.44 10.60
CA ILE A 184 10.77 33.76 11.04
C ILE A 184 11.56 34.39 9.90
N SER A 185 11.43 33.86 8.68
CA SER A 185 12.11 34.37 7.50
C SER A 185 11.64 35.77 7.11
N LYS A 186 10.32 36.00 7.11
CA LYS A 186 9.74 37.32 6.80
C LYS A 186 10.03 38.36 7.87
N GLY A 187 10.10 37.94 9.15
CA GLY A 187 10.53 38.78 10.28
C GLY A 187 12.02 39.10 10.31
N GLY A 188 12.82 38.57 9.36
CA GLY A 188 14.26 38.83 9.27
C GLY A 188 15.12 37.96 10.18
N GLY A 189 14.55 36.98 10.89
CA GLY A 189 15.28 36.06 11.76
C GLY A 189 16.30 35.22 10.98
N THR A 190 15.93 34.72 9.80
CA THR A 190 16.86 33.99 8.92
C THR A 190 18.06 34.84 8.48
N ARG A 191 17.82 36.12 8.13
CA ARG A 191 18.88 37.09 7.81
C ARG A 191 19.75 37.44 9.02
N GLY A 192 19.16 37.54 10.21
CA GLY A 192 19.88 37.80 11.48
C GLY A 192 20.80 36.64 11.88
N ILE A 193 20.33 35.40 11.73
CA ILE A 193 21.14 34.19 11.94
C ILE A 193 22.27 34.12 10.91
N ALA A 194 21.98 34.38 9.62
CA ALA A 194 22.99 34.42 8.57
C ALA A 194 24.07 35.48 8.85
N ASN A 195 23.69 36.71 9.21
CA ASN A 195 24.64 37.77 9.57
C ASN A 195 25.50 37.41 10.79
N SER A 196 24.96 36.63 11.73
CA SER A 196 25.72 36.15 12.89
C SER A 196 26.72 35.05 12.49
N LEU A 197 26.31 34.13 11.61
CA LEU A 197 27.18 33.08 11.06
C LEU A 197 28.31 33.64 10.19
N VAL A 198 28.05 34.70 9.40
CA VAL A 198 29.06 35.36 8.56
C VAL A 198 30.24 35.89 9.39
N LYS A 199 30.03 36.28 10.66
CA LYS A 199 31.12 36.72 11.56
C LYS A 199 32.14 35.62 11.86
N PHE A 200 31.74 34.35 11.77
CA PHE A 200 32.59 33.17 11.95
C PHE A 200 33.20 32.69 10.62
N ALA A 201 32.56 32.99 9.49
CA ALA A 201 33.00 32.61 8.14
C ALA A 201 34.04 33.60 7.54
N ARG A 202 35.11 33.92 8.27
CA ARG A 202 36.09 34.95 7.85
C ARG A 202 37.14 34.48 6.84
N THR A 203 37.39 33.18 6.74
CA THR A 203 38.40 32.59 5.84
C THR A 203 37.78 31.49 5.00
N ARG A 204 38.40 31.15 3.87
CA ARG A 204 37.90 30.10 2.95
C ARG A 204 37.65 28.77 3.66
N ARG A 205 38.56 28.37 4.58
CA ARG A 205 38.40 27.16 5.39
C ARG A 205 37.24 27.29 6.39
N SER A 206 37.16 28.43 7.09
CA SER A 206 36.08 28.67 8.06
C SER A 206 34.70 28.69 7.40
N GLY A 207 34.57 29.32 6.23
CA GLY A 207 33.32 29.34 5.47
C GLY A 207 32.83 27.95 5.06
N MET A 208 33.73 27.10 4.55
CA MET A 208 33.38 25.70 4.21
C MET A 208 32.93 24.91 5.43
N ILE A 209 33.62 25.06 6.57
CA ILE A 209 33.26 24.40 7.83
C ILE A 209 31.91 24.92 8.34
N SER A 210 31.66 26.23 8.30
CA SER A 210 30.37 26.80 8.71
C SER A 210 29.21 26.30 7.86
N THR A 211 29.35 26.26 6.53
CA THR A 211 28.31 25.71 5.64
C THR A 211 28.09 24.21 5.89
N TRP A 212 29.15 23.44 6.11
CA TRP A 212 29.04 22.01 6.41
C TRP A 212 28.33 21.75 7.74
N VAL A 213 28.69 22.49 8.80
CA VAL A 213 28.01 22.41 10.11
C VAL A 213 26.56 22.86 10.01
N SER A 214 26.25 23.93 9.27
CA SER A 214 24.87 24.36 9.02
C SER A 214 24.06 23.29 8.28
N GLY A 215 24.65 22.60 7.30
CA GLY A 215 24.01 21.47 6.63
C GLY A 215 23.70 20.32 7.60
N LEU A 216 24.64 19.98 8.49
CA LEU A 216 24.43 18.96 9.52
C LEU A 216 23.32 19.35 10.51
N ILE A 217 23.29 20.60 10.97
CA ILE A 217 22.27 21.08 11.92
C ILE A 217 20.88 21.04 11.30
N ILE A 218 20.74 21.47 10.04
CA ILE A 218 19.45 21.48 9.34
C ILE A 218 18.99 20.05 9.03
N PHE A 219 19.90 19.16 8.65
CA PHE A 219 19.57 17.77 8.35
C PHE A 219 19.12 16.97 9.58
N PHE A 220 19.45 17.40 10.80
CA PHE A 220 18.95 16.74 12.01
C PHE A 220 17.48 17.05 12.32
N ASP A 221 16.92 18.09 11.69
CA ASP A 221 15.52 18.52 11.87
C ASP A 221 14.57 17.89 10.83
N ASP A 222 15.10 17.47 9.68
CA ASP A 222 14.39 16.80 8.57
C ASP A 222 14.52 15.27 8.68
#